data_AF-A0A8C4YV42-F1
#
_entry.id   AF-A0A8C4YV42-F1
#
_cell.length_a   1.000
_cell.length_b   1.000
_cell.length_c   1.000
_cell.angle_alpha   90.00
_cell.angle_beta   90.00
_cell.angle_gamma   90.00
#
_symmetry.space_group_name_H-M   'P 1'
#
loop_
_entity.id
_entity.type
_entity.pdbx_description
1 polymer ?
#
loop_
_entity_poly.entity_id
_entity_poly.type
_entity_poly.pdbx_seq_one_letter_code
_entity_poly.pdbx_strand_id
1 'polypeptide(L)'
;MGSRMSTAVSSTSTEGPDLPIAEGSNMMENNDTDSAVSMIKKYLEDMNNPLNIAVTGRSGSGKSTFVNAFRGIDNRDEGAAPTGVVETTMKPEPYPHPRYPNVTLWDLPGFGSTIFPADQYLKYIQFEKFDLFIIVSAGHFSEHDAMLAKEVKKMGKKIFFVRSKIDHSLCDEERRQREYDKEKTLQEIRDNCIQGLEKQGVASPQVFLVSGFDLHLYDFPALQDTMERELPSHKRNVLILTLPNVCKSIINKKKEVFRSQIWRYALTSAVVAAVPLPGISIAADVGILVKVLRDYLFGFGLDKKSLEKLSRDTNIPLDDIKPVFTCLCSGKSVTNELVLLMLQSGTLVSAALVAEEGSRWIPFIGIPIASALSFTSIYTFLSSTVNSLSVDAESIRTKFLLKKALAFSDQEQ
;
A
#
# COMPACT_ATOMS: atom_id res chain seq x y z
N MET A 1 1.66 -44.72 18.49
CA MET A 1 0.87 -44.09 17.40
C MET A 1 0.10 -42.92 17.99
N GLY A 2 0.61 -41.71 17.82
CA GLY A 2 -0.05 -40.47 18.24
C GLY A 2 0.32 -39.41 17.22
N SER A 3 -0.58 -39.19 16.27
CA SER A 3 -0.34 -38.39 15.06
C SER A 3 -0.31 -36.90 15.40
N ARG A 4 0.67 -36.20 14.82
CA ARG A 4 0.87 -34.76 14.86
C ARG A 4 -0.33 -34.03 14.25
N MET A 5 -0.89 -33.09 15.01
CA MET A 5 -1.80 -32.07 14.50
C MET A 5 -1.00 -31.12 13.59
N SER A 6 -1.27 -31.20 12.29
CA SER A 6 -0.76 -30.26 11.30
C SER A 6 -1.66 -29.03 11.30
N THR A 7 -1.10 -27.88 11.67
CA THR A 7 -1.73 -26.56 11.55
C THR A 7 -1.90 -26.20 10.08
N ALA A 8 -3.14 -26.17 9.62
CA ALA A 8 -3.52 -25.64 8.31
C ALA A 8 -3.34 -24.11 8.28
N VAL A 9 -2.50 -23.64 7.38
CA VAL A 9 -2.39 -22.23 7.01
C VAL A 9 -3.63 -21.89 6.18
N SER A 10 -4.50 -21.06 6.73
CA SER A 10 -5.67 -20.50 6.05
C SER A 10 -5.21 -19.56 4.93
N SER A 11 -5.47 -19.93 3.68
CA SER A 11 -5.32 -19.08 2.51
C SER A 11 -6.47 -18.08 2.46
N THR A 12 -6.19 -16.81 2.80
CA THR A 12 -7.16 -15.72 2.66
C THR A 12 -7.33 -15.38 1.19
N SER A 13 -8.51 -15.69 0.64
CA SER A 13 -8.95 -15.38 -0.71
C SER A 13 -9.07 -13.86 -0.93
N THR A 14 -8.35 -13.36 -1.94
CA THR A 14 -8.48 -12.01 -2.49
C THR A 14 -9.55 -12.02 -3.58
N GLU A 15 -10.81 -11.80 -3.20
CA GLU A 15 -11.97 -11.84 -4.11
C GLU A 15 -12.18 -10.51 -4.85
N GLY A 16 -11.24 -10.15 -5.72
CA GLY A 16 -11.65 -9.68 -7.06
C GLY A 16 -11.82 -10.89 -7.96
N PRO A 17 -12.43 -10.81 -9.16
CA PRO A 17 -12.37 -11.92 -10.09
C PRO A 17 -10.90 -12.04 -10.53
N ASP A 18 -10.12 -12.88 -9.85
CA ASP A 18 -8.83 -13.32 -10.38
C ASP A 18 -9.17 -14.19 -11.58
N LEU A 19 -9.20 -13.58 -12.77
CA LEU A 19 -9.52 -14.27 -14.01
C LEU A 19 -8.27 -15.05 -14.44
N PRO A 20 -8.28 -16.40 -14.34
CA PRO A 20 -7.11 -17.20 -14.67
C PRO A 20 -6.76 -17.07 -16.16
N ILE A 21 -5.48 -17.30 -16.48
CA ILE A 21 -4.97 -17.17 -17.85
C ILE A 21 -5.82 -17.97 -18.85
N ALA A 22 -6.11 -19.23 -18.54
CA ALA A 22 -6.86 -20.12 -19.42
C ALA A 22 -8.31 -19.63 -19.64
N GLU A 23 -8.97 -19.13 -18.61
CA GLU A 23 -10.35 -18.66 -18.71
C GLU A 23 -10.44 -17.36 -19.51
N GLY A 24 -9.54 -16.40 -19.26
CA GLY A 24 -9.48 -15.17 -20.04
C GLY A 24 -9.07 -15.39 -21.50
N SER A 25 -8.15 -16.33 -21.76
CA SER A 25 -7.77 -16.75 -23.12
C SER A 25 -8.97 -17.37 -23.85
N ASN A 26 -9.66 -18.32 -23.22
CA ASN A 26 -10.85 -18.97 -23.80
C ASN A 26 -11.98 -17.98 -24.07
N MET A 27 -12.19 -17.00 -23.18
CA MET A 27 -13.19 -15.96 -23.39
C MET A 27 -12.90 -15.14 -24.67
N MET A 28 -11.63 -14.85 -24.93
CA MET A 28 -11.19 -14.13 -26.13
C MET A 28 -11.24 -15.00 -27.40
N GLU A 29 -10.91 -16.29 -27.30
CA GLU A 29 -11.06 -17.23 -28.42
C GLU A 29 -12.53 -17.40 -28.85
N ASN A 30 -13.46 -17.29 -27.90
CA ASN A 30 -14.90 -17.32 -28.15
C ASN A 30 -15.48 -15.97 -28.61
N ASN A 31 -14.63 -14.97 -28.84
CA ASN A 31 -15.01 -13.61 -29.27
C ASN A 31 -15.97 -12.89 -28.31
N ASP A 32 -15.90 -13.20 -27.01
CA ASP A 32 -16.75 -12.60 -25.97
C ASP A 32 -16.19 -11.25 -25.46
N THR A 33 -16.08 -10.30 -26.39
CA THR A 33 -15.52 -8.97 -26.12
C THR A 33 -16.43 -8.10 -25.26
N ASP A 34 -17.76 -8.25 -25.38
CA ASP A 34 -18.73 -7.50 -24.59
C ASP A 34 -18.66 -7.87 -23.10
N SER A 35 -18.53 -9.17 -22.79
CA SER A 35 -18.30 -9.61 -21.41
C SER A 35 -16.99 -9.04 -20.87
N ALA A 36 -15.90 -9.08 -21.65
CA ALA A 36 -14.61 -8.50 -21.27
C ALA A 36 -14.72 -7.01 -20.90
N VAL A 37 -15.39 -6.23 -21.75
CA VAL A 37 -15.61 -4.80 -21.52
C VAL A 37 -16.48 -4.58 -20.27
N SER A 38 -17.52 -5.39 -20.06
CA SER A 38 -18.38 -5.29 -18.88
C SER A 38 -17.62 -5.57 -17.58
N MET A 39 -16.73 -6.57 -17.57
CA MET A 39 -15.88 -6.91 -16.43
C MET A 39 -14.92 -5.76 -16.10
N ILE A 40 -14.26 -5.20 -17.12
CA ILE A 40 -13.35 -4.05 -16.95
C ILE A 40 -14.12 -2.85 -16.37
N LYS A 41 -15.30 -2.52 -16.93
CA LYS A 41 -16.12 -1.40 -16.44
C LYS A 41 -16.51 -1.56 -14.98
N LYS A 42 -17.05 -2.73 -14.61
CA LYS A 42 -17.44 -3.03 -13.22
C LYS A 42 -16.26 -2.88 -12.25
N TYR A 43 -15.08 -3.39 -12.62
CA TYR A 43 -13.88 -3.26 -11.80
C TYR A 43 -13.44 -1.80 -11.62
N LEU A 44 -13.51 -0.99 -12.68
CA LEU A 44 -13.16 0.43 -12.61
C LEU A 44 -14.13 1.23 -11.73
N GLU A 45 -15.42 0.87 -11.75
CA GLU A 45 -16.44 1.47 -10.86
C GLU A 45 -16.13 1.16 -9.39
N ASP A 46 -15.80 -0.09 -9.06
CA ASP A 46 -15.47 -0.51 -7.69
C ASP A 46 -14.21 0.20 -7.15
N MET A 47 -13.19 0.38 -7.99
CA MET A 47 -11.92 1.04 -7.63
C MET A 47 -12.05 2.55 -7.42
N ASN A 48 -13.05 3.19 -8.02
CA ASN A 48 -13.29 4.63 -7.88
C ASN A 48 -13.97 5.00 -6.56
N ASN A 49 -14.32 4.02 -5.71
CA ASN A 49 -14.89 4.29 -4.40
C ASN A 49 -13.86 4.94 -3.46
N PRO A 50 -14.12 6.16 -2.94
CA PRO A 50 -13.15 6.85 -2.10
C PRO A 50 -12.96 6.14 -0.75
N LEU A 51 -11.71 6.09 -0.30
CA LEU A 51 -11.32 5.67 1.04
C LEU A 51 -10.93 6.90 1.87
N ASN A 52 -11.75 7.24 2.86
CA ASN A 52 -11.54 8.39 3.72
C ASN A 52 -11.10 7.94 5.12
N ILE A 53 -9.86 8.23 5.47
CA ILE A 53 -9.23 7.87 6.74
C ILE A 53 -9.16 9.12 7.61
N ALA A 54 -9.88 9.14 8.73
CA ALA A 54 -9.78 10.22 9.70
C ALA A 54 -8.59 9.98 10.65
N VAL A 55 -7.71 10.97 10.81
CA VAL A 55 -6.63 10.98 11.80
C VAL A 55 -6.89 12.08 12.80
N THR A 56 -7.08 11.72 14.06
CA THR A 56 -7.41 12.66 15.15
C THR A 56 -6.57 12.38 16.39
N GLY A 57 -6.63 13.27 17.38
CA GLY A 57 -5.80 13.22 18.58
C GLY A 57 -5.26 14.59 18.98
N ARG A 58 -4.68 14.68 20.17
CA ARG A 58 -4.23 15.96 20.75
C ARG A 58 -3.17 16.68 19.89
N SER A 59 -3.08 18.00 20.02
CA SER A 59 -1.95 18.75 19.43
C SER A 59 -0.61 18.22 19.96
N GLY A 60 0.40 18.18 19.09
CA GLY A 60 1.72 17.61 19.41
C GLY A 60 1.77 16.08 19.52
N SER A 61 0.67 15.35 19.27
CA SER A 61 0.67 13.88 19.30
C SER A 61 1.33 13.21 18.09
N GLY A 62 1.74 13.99 17.08
CA GLY A 62 2.38 13.45 15.87
C GLY A 62 1.40 13.01 14.78
N LYS A 63 0.16 13.52 14.77
CA LYS A 63 -0.85 13.28 13.72
C LYS A 63 -0.31 13.54 12.32
N SER A 64 0.17 14.77 12.07
CA SER A 64 0.63 15.18 10.74
C SER A 64 1.87 14.39 10.32
N THR A 65 2.77 14.05 11.26
CA THR A 65 3.88 13.11 11.04
C THR A 65 3.39 11.73 10.62
N PHE A 66 2.36 11.19 11.29
CA PHE A 66 1.75 9.92 10.93
C PHE A 66 1.06 9.96 9.56
N VAL A 67 0.35 11.05 9.25
CA VAL A 67 -0.28 11.27 7.94
C VAL A 67 0.77 11.24 6.83
N ASN A 68 1.89 11.94 7.00
CA ASN A 68 2.97 11.97 6.02
C ASN A 68 3.65 10.61 5.89
N ALA A 69 3.98 9.97 7.00
CA ALA A 69 4.62 8.66 7.03
C ALA A 69 3.73 7.59 6.37
N PHE A 70 2.43 7.61 6.62
CA PHE A 70 1.45 6.73 5.97
C PHE A 70 1.40 6.96 4.46
N ARG A 71 1.50 8.22 4.00
CA ARG A 71 1.51 8.58 2.57
C ARG A 71 2.88 8.36 1.90
N GLY A 72 3.92 7.96 2.64
CA GLY A 72 5.29 7.84 2.14
C GLY A 72 5.96 9.18 1.79
N ILE A 73 5.45 10.29 2.34
CA ILE A 73 5.96 11.65 2.10
C ILE A 73 6.86 12.06 3.25
N ASP A 74 7.98 12.73 2.97
CA ASP A 74 8.85 13.28 4.01
C ASP A 74 8.21 14.56 4.56
N ASN A 75 8.38 14.85 5.85
CA ASN A 75 7.76 16.03 6.46
C ASN A 75 8.24 17.37 5.86
N ARG A 76 9.34 17.36 5.10
CA ARG A 76 9.93 18.51 4.41
C ARG A 76 9.53 18.61 2.94
N ASP A 77 8.89 17.57 2.39
CA ASP A 77 8.46 17.54 0.99
C ASP A 77 7.27 18.49 0.77
N GLU A 78 7.14 19.02 -0.45
CA GLU A 78 5.96 19.79 -0.85
C GLU A 78 4.70 18.92 -0.81
N GLY A 79 3.61 19.44 -0.23
CA GLY A 79 2.36 18.69 -0.03
C GLY A 79 2.32 17.77 1.19
N ALA A 80 3.35 17.82 2.04
CA ALA A 80 3.33 17.24 3.38
C ALA A 80 2.35 17.99 4.29
N ALA A 81 1.66 17.24 5.16
CA ALA A 81 0.89 17.82 6.26
C ALA A 81 1.86 18.56 7.19
N PRO A 82 1.58 19.84 7.51
CA PRO A 82 2.53 20.69 8.22
C PRO A 82 2.71 20.18 9.65
N THR A 83 3.93 19.82 10.00
CA THR A 83 4.29 19.36 11.34
C THR A 83 4.70 20.55 12.21
N GLY A 84 4.13 20.66 13.41
CA GLY A 84 4.45 21.73 14.35
C GLY A 84 4.15 21.36 15.80
N VAL A 85 4.73 22.14 16.73
CA VAL A 85 4.48 22.00 18.18
C VAL A 85 3.15 22.65 18.59
N VAL A 86 2.77 23.71 17.87
CA VAL A 86 1.47 24.41 18.04
C VAL A 86 0.43 23.71 17.17
N GLU A 87 -0.84 23.79 17.56
CA GLU A 87 -1.93 23.29 16.73
C GLU A 87 -1.97 24.03 15.38
N THR A 88 -1.61 23.33 14.32
CA THR A 88 -1.58 23.89 12.96
C THR A 88 -2.94 23.81 12.28
N THR A 89 -3.80 22.89 12.70
CA THR A 89 -5.01 22.49 11.97
C THR A 89 -6.28 22.88 12.74
N MET A 90 -6.95 23.95 12.31
CA MET A 90 -8.19 24.45 12.92
C MET A 90 -9.46 23.93 12.22
N LYS A 91 -9.32 23.31 11.04
CA LYS A 91 -10.40 22.74 10.22
C LYS A 91 -9.95 21.37 9.69
N PRO A 92 -10.86 20.40 9.50
CA PRO A 92 -10.52 19.13 8.87
C PRO A 92 -9.86 19.35 7.50
N GLU A 93 -8.62 18.91 7.33
CA GLU A 93 -7.86 19.13 6.11
C GLU A 93 -7.60 17.81 5.37
N PRO A 94 -7.97 17.73 4.07
CA PRO A 94 -7.77 16.52 3.28
C PRO A 94 -6.35 16.46 2.69
N TYR A 95 -5.70 15.33 2.88
CA TYR A 95 -4.39 15.00 2.33
C TYR A 95 -4.51 13.76 1.42
N PRO A 96 -4.77 13.96 0.11
CA PRO A 96 -4.84 12.85 -0.83
C PRO A 96 -3.49 12.15 -0.96
N HIS A 97 -3.51 10.84 -1.18
CA HIS A 97 -2.30 10.10 -1.47
C HIS A 97 -1.75 10.50 -2.85
N PRO A 98 -0.44 10.80 -3.00
CA PRO A 98 0.12 11.36 -4.23
C PRO A 98 -0.18 10.57 -5.51
N ARG A 99 -0.29 9.24 -5.41
CA ARG A 99 -0.55 8.34 -6.54
C ARG A 99 -1.95 7.72 -6.57
N TYR A 100 -2.62 7.71 -5.43
CA TYR A 100 -3.91 7.05 -5.22
C TYR A 100 -4.89 8.10 -4.69
N PRO A 101 -5.30 9.08 -5.51
CA PRO A 101 -6.09 10.22 -5.05
C PRO A 101 -7.47 9.84 -4.52
N ASN A 102 -7.93 8.62 -4.80
CA ASN A 102 -9.12 8.02 -4.18
C ASN A 102 -8.92 7.68 -2.70
N VAL A 103 -7.69 7.70 -2.18
CA VAL A 103 -7.39 7.57 -0.74
C VAL A 103 -7.01 8.92 -0.17
N THR A 104 -7.80 9.38 0.81
CA THR A 104 -7.57 10.65 1.48
C THR A 104 -7.40 10.41 2.98
N LEU A 105 -6.27 10.85 3.51
CA LEU A 105 -6.07 10.97 4.95
C LEU A 105 -6.51 12.36 5.36
N TRP A 106 -7.35 12.44 6.37
CA TRP A 106 -7.86 13.71 6.89
C TRP A 106 -7.17 13.99 8.22
N ASP A 107 -6.37 15.06 8.27
CA ASP A 107 -5.83 15.55 9.54
C ASP A 107 -6.93 16.37 10.23
N LEU A 108 -7.40 15.88 11.36
CA LEU A 108 -8.49 16.48 12.10
C LEU A 108 -7.94 17.38 13.23
N PRO A 109 -8.62 18.50 13.53
CA PRO A 109 -8.23 19.40 14.62
C PRO A 109 -8.12 18.65 15.95
N GLY A 110 -7.21 19.07 16.82
CA GLY A 110 -6.97 18.40 18.09
C GLY A 110 -8.14 18.52 19.04
N PHE A 111 -8.62 17.38 19.57
CA PHE A 111 -9.77 17.37 20.48
C PHE A 111 -9.52 18.09 21.83
N GLY A 112 -8.25 18.27 22.23
CA GLY A 112 -7.89 18.88 23.52
C GLY A 112 -7.77 20.41 23.54
N SER A 113 -7.90 21.08 22.39
CA SER A 113 -7.78 22.54 22.22
C SER A 113 -9.08 23.17 21.72
N THR A 114 -10.04 22.35 21.31
CA THR A 114 -11.38 22.80 20.94
C THR A 114 -12.25 23.05 22.17
N ILE A 115 -13.03 24.13 22.15
CA ILE A 115 -13.98 24.53 23.20
C ILE A 115 -15.23 23.61 23.22
N PHE A 116 -15.28 22.60 22.35
CA PHE A 116 -16.48 21.80 22.07
C PHE A 116 -16.49 20.45 22.82
N PRO A 117 -17.65 20.03 23.35
CA PRO A 117 -17.90 18.64 23.72
C PRO A 117 -17.68 17.65 22.56
N ALA A 118 -17.38 16.39 22.86
CA ALA A 118 -17.02 15.34 21.89
C ALA A 118 -18.07 15.10 20.79
N ASP A 119 -19.34 15.12 21.14
CA ASP A 119 -20.47 14.94 20.21
C ASP A 119 -20.60 16.12 19.22
N GLN A 120 -20.38 17.35 19.70
CA GLN A 120 -20.38 18.55 18.86
C GLN A 120 -19.18 18.59 17.93
N TYR A 121 -18.01 18.15 18.41
CA TYR A 121 -16.81 18.00 17.60
C TYR A 121 -17.04 17.00 16.45
N LEU A 122 -17.63 15.84 16.73
CA LEU A 122 -17.89 14.81 15.71
C LEU A 122 -18.87 15.28 14.63
N LYS A 123 -19.89 16.06 15.02
CA LYS A 123 -20.80 16.72 14.06
C LYS A 123 -20.07 17.77 13.22
N TYR A 124 -19.22 18.58 13.84
CA TYR A 124 -18.44 19.62 13.16
C TYR A 124 -17.52 19.04 12.08
N ILE A 125 -16.84 17.93 12.37
CA ILE A 125 -15.94 17.28 11.41
C ILE A 125 -16.66 16.46 10.32
N GLN A 126 -18.00 16.36 10.40
CA GLN A 126 -18.85 15.54 9.53
C GLN A 126 -18.41 14.06 9.50
N PHE A 127 -18.40 13.42 10.66
CA PHE A 127 -17.84 12.07 10.87
C PHE A 127 -18.37 10.99 9.90
N GLU A 128 -19.57 11.18 9.34
CA GLU A 128 -20.23 10.22 8.44
C GLU A 128 -19.41 9.92 7.18
N LYS A 129 -18.63 10.91 6.70
CA LYS A 129 -17.83 10.81 5.47
C LYS A 129 -16.63 9.87 5.57
N PHE A 130 -16.25 9.47 6.79
CA PHE A 130 -15.06 8.65 7.03
C PHE A 130 -15.40 7.17 7.12
N ASP A 131 -14.51 6.34 6.56
CA ASP A 131 -14.60 4.88 6.62
C ASP A 131 -14.01 4.34 7.93
N LEU A 132 -12.93 4.96 8.40
CA LEU A 132 -12.22 4.56 9.60
C LEU A 132 -11.59 5.74 10.34
N PHE A 133 -11.36 5.55 11.64
CA PHE A 133 -10.74 6.54 12.52
C PHE A 133 -9.46 6.01 13.14
N ILE A 134 -8.41 6.81 13.06
CA ILE A 134 -7.13 6.59 13.73
C ILE A 134 -6.98 7.67 14.80
N ILE A 135 -6.93 7.26 16.06
CA ILE A 135 -6.74 8.15 17.20
C ILE A 135 -5.27 8.08 17.60
N VAL A 136 -4.52 9.15 17.36
CA VAL A 136 -3.08 9.24 17.62
C VAL A 136 -2.83 9.95 18.95
N SER A 137 -2.23 9.25 19.90
CA SER A 137 -1.89 9.76 21.23
C SER A 137 -0.39 9.69 21.52
N ALA A 138 0.13 10.71 22.19
CA ALA A 138 1.52 10.82 22.60
C ALA A 138 1.65 11.04 24.12
N GLY A 139 2.71 10.51 24.74
CA GLY A 139 2.98 10.67 26.17
C GLY A 139 2.06 9.86 27.08
N HIS A 140 1.48 10.52 28.08
CA HIS A 140 0.59 9.86 29.04
C HIS A 140 -0.81 9.75 28.46
N PHE A 141 -1.49 8.64 28.72
CA PHE A 141 -2.87 8.45 28.29
C PHE A 141 -3.77 9.57 28.84
N SER A 142 -4.51 10.24 27.95
CA SER A 142 -5.41 11.34 28.31
C SER A 142 -6.86 10.88 28.30
N GLU A 143 -7.64 11.29 29.31
CA GLU A 143 -9.10 11.04 29.35
C GLU A 143 -9.83 11.56 28.10
N HIS A 144 -9.31 12.63 27.49
CA HIS A 144 -9.85 13.19 26.25
C HIS A 144 -9.79 12.21 25.07
N ASP A 145 -8.69 11.46 24.94
CA ASP A 145 -8.54 10.47 23.87
C ASP A 145 -9.53 9.31 24.05
N ALA A 146 -9.80 8.94 25.30
CA ALA A 146 -10.76 7.91 25.67
C ALA A 146 -12.22 8.34 25.40
N MET A 147 -12.56 9.59 25.69
CA MET A 147 -13.88 10.16 25.37
C MET A 147 -14.13 10.15 23.87
N LEU A 148 -13.14 10.56 23.08
CA LEU A 148 -13.24 10.53 21.61
C LEU A 148 -13.43 9.11 21.09
N ALA A 149 -12.65 8.15 21.60
CA ALA A 149 -12.80 6.74 21.24
C ALA A 149 -14.20 6.19 21.58
N LYS A 150 -14.77 6.57 22.73
CA LYS A 150 -16.12 6.17 23.14
C LYS A 150 -17.18 6.71 22.19
N GLU A 151 -17.14 7.99 21.85
CA GLU A 151 -18.15 8.60 20.98
C GLU A 151 -18.08 8.07 19.54
N VAL A 152 -16.88 7.89 18.97
CA VAL A 152 -16.74 7.28 17.64
C VAL A 152 -17.26 5.83 17.64
N LYS A 153 -17.10 5.10 18.75
CA LYS A 153 -17.58 3.71 18.87
C LYS A 153 -19.10 3.64 18.95
N LYS A 154 -19.75 4.58 19.66
CA LYS A 154 -21.22 4.71 19.68
C LYS A 154 -21.79 4.95 18.29
N MET A 155 -21.04 5.61 17.41
CA MET A 155 -21.41 5.86 16.02
C MET A 155 -21.19 4.65 15.09
N GLY A 156 -20.75 3.50 15.62
CA GLY A 156 -20.54 2.27 14.86
C GLY A 156 -19.35 2.31 13.91
N LYS A 157 -18.47 3.32 14.01
CA LYS A 157 -17.28 3.46 13.18
C LYS A 157 -16.12 2.63 13.76
N LYS A 158 -15.23 2.17 12.88
CA LYS A 158 -14.02 1.41 13.26
C LYS A 158 -12.94 2.36 13.76
N ILE A 159 -12.29 1.99 14.87
CA ILE A 159 -11.32 2.82 15.57
C ILE A 159 -10.03 2.05 15.77
N PHE A 160 -8.92 2.70 15.44
CA PHE A 160 -7.57 2.22 15.70
C PHE A 160 -6.88 3.22 16.63
N PHE A 161 -6.45 2.77 17.80
CA PHE A 161 -5.71 3.62 18.73
C PHE A 161 -4.22 3.47 18.49
N VAL A 162 -3.54 4.57 18.16
CA VAL A 162 -2.13 4.60 17.80
C VAL A 162 -1.37 5.41 18.84
N ARG A 163 -0.55 4.73 19.64
CA ARG A 163 0.38 5.39 20.56
C ARG A 163 1.67 5.68 19.81
N SER A 164 1.89 6.95 19.48
CA SER A 164 3.03 7.43 18.70
C SER A 164 4.26 7.72 19.58
N LYS A 165 5.39 8.10 18.97
CA LYS A 165 6.61 8.54 19.69
C LYS A 165 7.13 7.49 20.68
N ILE A 166 7.02 6.21 20.31
CA ILE A 166 7.48 5.10 21.14
C ILE A 166 9.00 5.09 21.25
N ASP A 167 9.68 5.45 20.17
CA ASP A 167 11.10 5.77 20.12
C ASP A 167 11.52 6.71 21.26
N HIS A 168 10.87 7.87 21.41
CA HIS A 168 11.17 8.79 22.50
C HIS A 168 10.83 8.20 23.88
N SER A 169 9.69 7.52 23.99
CA SER A 169 9.23 6.96 25.27
C SER A 169 10.21 5.89 25.79
N LEU A 170 10.77 5.08 24.90
CA LEU A 170 11.77 4.08 25.24
C LEU A 170 13.12 4.71 25.61
N CYS A 171 13.59 5.70 24.86
CA CYS A 171 14.83 6.43 25.21
C CYS A 171 14.74 7.11 26.58
N ASP A 172 13.58 7.67 26.93
CA ASP A 172 13.37 8.31 28.22
C ASP A 172 13.40 7.30 29.37
N GLU A 173 12.81 6.11 29.20
CA GLU A 173 12.81 5.05 30.22
C GLU A 173 14.17 4.38 30.37
N GLU A 174 14.88 4.12 29.27
CA GLU A 174 16.25 3.60 29.29
C GLU A 174 17.21 4.50 30.08
N ARG A 175 17.04 5.82 29.97
CA ARG A 175 17.85 6.79 30.74
C ARG A 175 17.48 6.86 32.22
N ARG A 176 16.27 6.44 32.59
CA ARG A 176 15.75 6.51 33.97
C ARG A 176 16.04 5.25 34.77
N GLN A 177 16.09 4.10 34.12
CA GLN A 177 16.18 2.80 34.78
C GLN A 177 17.60 2.23 34.72
N ARG A 178 18.05 1.61 35.81
CA ARG A 178 19.36 0.90 35.83
C ARG A 178 19.32 -0.45 35.14
N GLU A 179 18.17 -1.13 35.22
CA GLU A 179 17.89 -2.40 34.54
C GLU A 179 16.72 -2.14 33.58
N TYR A 180 17.04 -1.82 32.34
CA TYR A 180 16.07 -1.52 31.30
C TYR A 180 15.68 -2.78 30.53
N ASP A 181 14.37 -3.03 30.44
CA ASP A 181 13.78 -4.09 29.65
C ASP A 181 12.77 -3.47 28.67
N LYS A 182 13.15 -3.45 27.39
CA LYS A 182 12.38 -2.82 26.32
C LYS A 182 11.01 -3.47 26.15
N GLU A 183 10.94 -4.79 26.15
CA GLU A 183 9.72 -5.55 25.95
C GLU A 183 8.74 -5.32 27.11
N LYS A 184 9.25 -5.29 28.34
CA LYS A 184 8.46 -4.97 29.53
C LYS A 184 7.91 -3.54 29.47
N THR A 185 8.74 -2.55 29.14
CA THR A 185 8.30 -1.15 29.01
C THR A 185 7.23 -1.00 27.91
N LEU A 186 7.40 -1.65 26.76
CA LEU A 186 6.38 -1.65 25.69
C LEU A 186 5.05 -2.25 26.18
N GLN A 187 5.11 -3.34 26.95
CA GLN A 187 3.91 -3.96 27.50
C GLN A 187 3.21 -3.06 28.53
N GLU A 188 3.96 -2.42 29.43
CA GLU A 188 3.42 -1.46 30.40
C GLU A 188 2.74 -0.27 29.73
N ILE A 189 3.34 0.30 28.68
CA ILE A 189 2.73 1.39 27.89
C ILE A 189 1.43 0.93 27.23
N ARG A 190 1.42 -0.28 26.66
CA ARG A 190 0.23 -0.86 26.02
C ARG A 190 -0.89 -1.09 27.03
N ASP A 191 -0.59 -1.71 28.16
CA ASP A 191 -1.56 -2.02 29.21
C ASP A 191 -2.15 -0.74 29.82
N ASN A 192 -1.34 0.31 29.99
CA ASN A 192 -1.82 1.61 30.44
C ASN A 192 -2.88 2.19 29.49
N CYS A 193 -2.63 2.11 28.17
CA CYS A 193 -3.58 2.59 27.17
C CYS A 193 -4.87 1.75 27.16
N ILE A 194 -4.75 0.42 27.23
CA ILE A 194 -5.89 -0.51 27.27
C ILE A 194 -6.76 -0.21 28.50
N GLN A 195 -6.16 -0.16 29.68
CA GLN A 195 -6.88 0.13 30.93
C GLN A 195 -7.57 1.50 30.89
N GLY A 196 -6.92 2.51 30.32
CA GLY A 196 -7.49 3.84 30.16
C GLY A 196 -8.74 3.87 29.28
N LEU A 197 -8.71 3.11 28.17
CA LEU A 197 -9.84 2.98 27.24
C LEU A 197 -10.98 2.14 27.84
N GLU A 198 -10.66 1.04 28.51
CA GLU A 198 -11.63 0.16 29.16
C GLU A 198 -12.38 0.86 30.30
N LYS A 199 -11.69 1.65 31.13
CA LYS A 199 -12.31 2.47 32.19
C LYS A 199 -13.38 3.41 31.67
N GLN A 200 -13.29 3.85 30.42
CA GLN A 200 -14.26 4.75 29.79
C GLN A 200 -15.36 4.03 29.00
N GLY A 201 -15.36 2.70 29.02
CA GLY A 201 -16.36 1.84 28.38
C GLY A 201 -16.02 1.41 26.96
N VAL A 202 -14.78 1.60 26.50
CA VAL A 202 -14.32 1.09 25.20
C VAL A 202 -13.92 -0.37 25.37
N ALA A 203 -14.86 -1.30 25.20
CA ALA A 203 -14.57 -2.73 25.27
C ALA A 203 -13.56 -3.17 24.20
N SER A 204 -12.56 -3.98 24.59
CA SER A 204 -11.55 -4.58 23.70
C SER A 204 -10.85 -3.57 22.77
N PRO A 205 -10.14 -2.57 23.33
CA PRO A 205 -9.46 -1.55 22.52
C PRO A 205 -8.30 -2.15 21.73
N GLN A 206 -8.20 -1.80 20.44
CA GLN A 206 -7.05 -2.14 19.61
C GLN A 206 -6.00 -1.02 19.70
N VAL A 207 -4.91 -1.28 20.42
CA VAL A 207 -3.81 -0.34 20.68
C VAL A 207 -2.57 -0.77 19.91
N PHE A 208 -2.01 0.15 19.12
CA PHE A 208 -0.80 -0.05 18.32
C PHE A 208 0.27 0.95 18.72
N LEU A 209 1.44 0.46 19.10
CA LEU A 209 2.61 1.26 19.44
C LEU A 209 3.42 1.52 18.15
N VAL A 210 3.62 2.79 17.77
CA VAL A 210 4.33 3.14 16.52
C VAL A 210 5.35 4.27 16.70
N SER A 211 6.41 4.24 15.89
CA SER A 211 7.26 5.41 15.65
C SER A 211 6.93 5.99 14.27
N GLY A 212 6.69 7.30 14.21
CA GLY A 212 6.39 7.98 12.94
C GLY A 212 7.60 8.07 12.00
N PHE A 213 8.82 7.92 12.54
CA PHE A 213 10.07 7.95 11.77
C PHE A 213 10.57 6.54 11.41
N ASP A 214 10.22 5.53 12.23
CA ASP A 214 10.65 4.15 12.04
C ASP A 214 9.46 3.19 11.95
N LEU A 215 8.67 3.33 10.88
CA LEU A 215 7.46 2.51 10.65
C LEU A 215 7.71 1.00 10.49
N HIS A 216 8.96 0.56 10.28
CA HIS A 216 9.30 -0.86 10.20
C HIS A 216 9.46 -1.51 11.58
N LEU A 217 9.47 -0.71 12.65
CA LEU A 217 9.56 -1.17 14.04
C LEU A 217 8.18 -1.22 14.70
N TYR A 218 8.09 -1.94 15.81
CA TYR A 218 6.91 -2.01 16.67
C TYR A 218 5.64 -2.53 15.94
N ASP A 219 4.47 -1.94 16.21
CA ASP A 219 3.17 -2.51 15.86
C ASP A 219 2.59 -1.96 14.54
N PHE A 220 3.34 -1.19 13.76
CA PHE A 220 2.80 -0.63 12.51
C PHE A 220 2.37 -1.70 11.48
N PRO A 221 3.11 -2.81 11.28
CA PRO A 221 2.61 -3.94 10.47
C PRO A 221 1.29 -4.52 11.01
N ALA A 222 1.17 -4.65 12.34
CA ALA A 222 -0.06 -5.16 12.96
C ALA A 222 -1.24 -4.19 12.81
N LEU A 223 -1.00 -2.87 12.85
CA LEU A 223 -2.00 -1.84 12.57
C LEU A 223 -2.55 -2.02 11.15
N GLN A 224 -1.67 -2.18 10.17
CA GLN A 224 -2.07 -2.36 8.78
C GLN A 224 -2.88 -3.64 8.56
N ASP A 225 -2.42 -4.77 9.11
CA ASP A 225 -3.12 -6.05 9.03
C ASP A 225 -4.53 -5.95 9.62
N THR A 226 -4.69 -5.14 10.68
CA THR A 226 -5.98 -4.93 11.31
C THR A 226 -6.88 -4.01 10.48
N MET A 227 -6.35 -2.91 9.94
CA MET A 227 -7.10 -2.04 9.01
C MET A 227 -7.59 -2.82 7.77
N GLU A 228 -6.77 -3.71 7.24
CA GLU A 228 -7.12 -4.58 6.12
C GLU A 228 -8.29 -5.53 6.44
N ARG A 229 -8.29 -6.16 7.63
CA ARG A 229 -9.36 -7.07 8.05
C ARG A 229 -10.69 -6.36 8.25
N GLU A 230 -10.65 -5.12 8.73
CA GLU A 230 -11.84 -4.34 9.07
C GLU A 230 -12.45 -3.60 7.87
N LEU A 231 -11.71 -3.45 6.76
CA LEU A 231 -12.19 -2.82 5.54
C LEU A 231 -12.89 -3.81 4.58
N PRO A 232 -13.93 -3.36 3.86
CA PRO A 232 -14.51 -4.09 2.72
C PRO A 232 -13.44 -4.44 1.67
N SER A 233 -13.66 -5.55 0.95
CA SER A 233 -12.71 -6.12 -0.02
C SER A 233 -12.21 -5.12 -1.06
N HIS A 234 -13.11 -4.30 -1.63
CA HIS A 234 -12.74 -3.31 -2.65
C HIS A 234 -11.89 -2.16 -2.09
N LYS A 235 -12.08 -1.76 -0.83
CA LYS A 235 -11.26 -0.71 -0.17
C LYS A 235 -9.94 -1.25 0.35
N ARG A 236 -9.86 -2.55 0.66
CA ARG A 236 -8.65 -3.24 1.12
C ARG A 236 -7.52 -3.16 0.09
N ASN A 237 -7.80 -3.45 -1.17
CA ASN A 237 -6.78 -3.45 -2.22
C ASN A 237 -6.18 -2.04 -2.39
N VAL A 238 -7.03 -1.01 -2.39
CA VAL A 238 -6.56 0.37 -2.48
C VAL A 238 -5.73 0.74 -1.26
N LEU A 239 -6.18 0.39 -0.05
CA LEU A 239 -5.40 0.59 1.18
C LEU A 239 -4.00 -0.04 1.04
N ILE A 240 -3.91 -1.32 0.71
CA ILE A 240 -2.63 -2.05 0.59
C ILE A 240 -1.65 -1.35 -0.36
N LEU A 241 -2.14 -0.83 -1.48
CA LEU A 241 -1.31 -0.13 -2.45
C LEU A 241 -0.76 1.22 -1.94
N THR A 242 -1.49 1.89 -1.04
CA THR A 242 -1.03 3.16 -0.41
C THR A 242 -0.01 2.97 0.71
N LEU A 243 0.05 1.79 1.33
CA LEU A 243 0.90 1.57 2.49
C LEU A 243 2.40 1.64 2.13
N PRO A 244 3.27 2.15 3.00
CA PRO A 244 4.71 2.19 2.74
C PRO A 244 5.34 0.78 2.82
N ASN A 245 6.42 0.53 2.05
CA ASN A 245 7.07 -0.78 1.91
C ASN A 245 8.00 -1.12 3.09
N VAL A 246 7.46 -1.12 4.30
CA VAL A 246 8.27 -1.20 5.53
C VAL A 246 8.65 -2.63 5.92
N CYS A 247 7.85 -3.63 5.54
CA CYS A 247 8.12 -5.03 5.85
C CYS A 247 7.82 -5.96 4.68
N LYS A 248 8.36 -7.17 4.76
CA LYS A 248 8.22 -8.20 3.74
C LYS A 248 6.76 -8.59 3.48
N SER A 249 5.92 -8.62 4.52
CA SER A 249 4.51 -8.99 4.34
C SER A 249 3.76 -7.97 3.47
N ILE A 250 4.01 -6.66 3.64
CA ILE A 250 3.37 -5.61 2.82
C ILE A 250 3.80 -5.71 1.36
N ILE A 251 5.09 -5.93 1.11
CA ILE A 251 5.61 -6.08 -0.26
C ILE A 251 4.89 -7.26 -0.95
N ASN A 252 4.77 -8.40 -0.26
CA ASN A 252 4.07 -9.56 -0.78
C ASN A 252 2.56 -9.29 -0.96
N LYS A 253 1.89 -8.58 -0.05
CA LYS A 253 0.49 -8.19 -0.22
C LYS A 253 0.29 -7.28 -1.43
N LYS A 254 1.15 -6.28 -1.62
CA LYS A 254 1.12 -5.42 -2.82
C LYS A 254 1.33 -6.21 -4.10
N LYS A 255 2.27 -7.16 -4.10
CA LYS A 255 2.47 -8.08 -5.21
C LYS A 255 1.19 -8.83 -5.54
N GLU A 256 0.50 -9.41 -4.55
CA GLU A 256 -0.76 -10.12 -4.79
C GLU A 256 -1.88 -9.18 -5.28
N VAL A 257 -1.95 -7.94 -4.76
CA VAL A 257 -2.90 -6.93 -5.27
C VAL A 257 -2.58 -6.53 -6.71
N PHE A 258 -1.32 -6.41 -7.09
CA PHE A 258 -0.94 -6.16 -8.48
C PHE A 258 -1.23 -7.37 -9.37
N ARG A 259 -0.99 -8.59 -8.90
CA ARG A 259 -1.32 -9.83 -9.63
C ARG A 259 -2.81 -9.95 -9.92
N SER A 260 -3.67 -9.70 -8.92
CA SER A 260 -5.13 -9.73 -9.08
C SER A 260 -5.68 -8.64 -10.02
N GLN A 261 -4.84 -7.70 -10.45
CA GLN A 261 -5.18 -6.67 -11.43
C GLN A 261 -4.69 -6.97 -12.85
N ILE A 262 -3.85 -7.99 -13.05
CA ILE A 262 -3.22 -8.25 -14.35
C ILE A 262 -4.27 -8.52 -15.42
N TRP A 263 -5.30 -9.30 -15.09
CA TRP A 263 -6.35 -9.70 -16.03
C TRP A 263 -6.99 -8.50 -16.73
N ARG A 264 -7.20 -7.37 -16.04
CA ARG A 264 -7.89 -6.21 -16.66
C ARG A 264 -7.04 -5.55 -17.75
N TYR A 265 -5.72 -5.54 -17.56
CA TYR A 265 -4.79 -5.02 -18.55
C TYR A 265 -4.67 -5.98 -19.74
N ALA A 266 -4.63 -7.29 -19.46
CA ALA A 266 -4.63 -8.32 -20.48
C ALA A 266 -5.95 -8.33 -21.30
N LEU A 267 -7.10 -8.17 -20.66
CA LEU A 267 -8.39 -8.04 -21.36
C LEU A 267 -8.45 -6.75 -22.19
N THR A 268 -7.95 -5.63 -21.66
CA THR A 268 -7.92 -4.35 -22.41
C THR A 268 -7.08 -4.50 -23.68
N SER A 269 -5.91 -5.13 -23.55
CA SER A 269 -5.01 -5.46 -24.66
C SER A 269 -5.70 -6.36 -25.70
N ALA A 270 -6.32 -7.45 -25.26
CA ALA A 270 -7.06 -8.36 -26.13
C ALA A 270 -8.25 -7.71 -26.86
N VAL A 271 -8.98 -6.81 -26.20
CA VAL A 271 -10.05 -6.02 -26.85
C VAL A 271 -9.47 -5.11 -27.94
N VAL A 272 -8.28 -4.53 -27.75
CA VAL A 272 -7.61 -3.74 -28.79
C VAL A 272 -7.10 -4.64 -29.93
N ALA A 273 -6.62 -5.85 -29.61
CA ALA A 273 -6.18 -6.83 -30.59
C ALA A 273 -7.33 -7.34 -31.50
N ALA A 274 -8.58 -7.18 -31.08
CA ALA A 274 -9.75 -7.49 -31.90
C ALA A 274 -9.92 -6.54 -33.13
N VAL A 275 -9.19 -5.43 -33.17
CA VAL A 275 -9.22 -4.48 -34.30
C VAL A 275 -8.26 -4.96 -35.41
N PRO A 276 -8.73 -5.18 -36.66
CA PRO A 276 -7.93 -5.72 -37.76
C PRO A 276 -7.02 -4.66 -38.40
N LEU A 277 -6.23 -3.96 -37.59
CA LEU A 277 -5.29 -2.93 -38.02
C LEU A 277 -3.85 -3.31 -37.58
N PRO A 278 -2.93 -3.58 -38.54
CA PRO A 278 -1.55 -3.94 -38.24
C PRO A 278 -0.83 -2.88 -37.39
N GLY A 279 -0.03 -3.32 -36.42
CA GLY A 279 0.82 -2.45 -35.59
C GLY A 279 0.10 -1.64 -34.51
N ILE A 280 -1.23 -1.48 -34.57
CA ILE A 280 -2.00 -0.75 -33.54
C ILE A 280 -2.00 -1.50 -32.21
N SER A 281 -2.13 -2.84 -32.26
CA SER A 281 -2.12 -3.70 -31.07
C SER A 281 -0.83 -3.57 -30.29
N ILE A 282 0.31 -3.73 -30.98
CA ILE A 282 1.64 -3.62 -30.37
C ILE A 282 1.85 -2.23 -29.76
N ALA A 283 1.48 -1.16 -30.47
CA ALA A 283 1.64 0.20 -29.95
C ALA A 283 0.76 0.46 -28.73
N ALA A 284 -0.49 -0.02 -28.74
CA ALA A 284 -1.41 0.10 -27.61
C ALA A 284 -0.91 -0.71 -26.40
N ASP A 285 -0.46 -1.95 -26.62
CA ASP A 285 0.10 -2.83 -25.60
C ASP A 285 1.32 -2.20 -24.93
N VAL A 286 2.24 -1.65 -25.72
CA VAL A 286 3.39 -0.89 -25.19
C VAL A 286 2.92 0.28 -24.33
N GLY A 287 1.93 1.05 -24.79
CA GLY A 287 1.35 2.16 -24.03
C GLY A 287 0.72 1.73 -22.70
N ILE A 288 -0.04 0.62 -22.71
CA ILE A 288 -0.63 0.01 -21.51
C ILE A 288 0.49 -0.39 -20.55
N LEU A 289 1.46 -1.18 -21.02
CA LEU A 289 2.56 -1.69 -20.20
C LEU A 289 3.42 -0.56 -19.60
N VAL A 290 3.71 0.50 -20.35
CA VAL A 290 4.44 1.66 -19.82
C VAL A 290 3.71 2.25 -18.62
N LYS A 291 2.39 2.39 -18.70
CA LYS A 291 1.57 2.90 -17.58
C LYS A 291 1.61 1.95 -16.38
N VAL A 292 1.38 0.65 -16.61
CA VAL A 292 1.33 -0.37 -15.55
C VAL A 292 2.68 -0.53 -14.85
N LEU A 293 3.78 -0.58 -15.60
CA LEU A 293 5.12 -0.73 -15.02
C LEU A 293 5.53 0.49 -14.19
N ARG A 294 5.09 1.70 -14.57
CA ARG A 294 5.27 2.89 -13.73
C ARG A 294 4.49 2.77 -12.42
N ASP A 295 3.27 2.23 -12.46
CA ASP A 295 2.46 1.98 -11.25
C ASP A 295 3.14 0.96 -10.34
N TYR A 296 3.66 -0.15 -10.89
CA TYR A 296 4.36 -1.18 -10.13
C TYR A 296 5.66 -0.65 -9.52
N LEU A 297 6.50 0.02 -10.31
CA LEU A 297 7.75 0.62 -9.82
C LEU A 297 7.47 1.58 -8.67
N PHE A 298 6.49 2.47 -8.82
CA PHE A 298 6.12 3.38 -7.75
C PHE A 298 5.58 2.64 -6.52
N GLY A 299 4.67 1.68 -6.70
CA GLY A 299 4.09 0.93 -5.59
C GLY A 299 5.12 0.14 -4.79
N PHE A 300 6.16 -0.36 -5.45
CA PHE A 300 7.31 -1.02 -4.82
C PHE A 300 8.42 -0.05 -4.38
N GLY A 301 8.32 1.25 -4.66
CA GLY A 301 9.36 2.24 -4.33
C GLY A 301 10.65 2.09 -5.14
N LEU A 302 10.54 1.49 -6.33
CA LEU A 302 11.64 1.18 -7.27
C LEU A 302 11.75 2.19 -8.41
N ASP A 303 10.86 3.18 -8.47
CA ASP A 303 11.00 4.26 -9.43
C ASP A 303 12.17 5.19 -9.06
N LYS A 304 12.68 5.91 -10.05
CA LYS A 304 13.85 6.77 -9.90
C LYS A 304 13.72 7.76 -8.74
N LYS A 305 12.56 8.40 -8.56
CA LYS A 305 12.36 9.40 -7.50
C LYS A 305 12.36 8.76 -6.11
N SER A 306 11.68 7.62 -5.97
CA SER A 306 11.66 6.86 -4.71
C SER A 306 13.06 6.38 -4.31
N LEU A 307 13.86 5.89 -5.26
CA LEU A 307 15.23 5.47 -5.00
C LEU A 307 16.17 6.64 -4.68
N GLU A 308 16.04 7.76 -5.39
CA GLU A 308 16.78 8.98 -5.08
C GLU A 308 16.45 9.51 -3.68
N LYS A 309 15.16 9.47 -3.30
CA LYS A 309 14.71 9.80 -1.95
C LYS A 309 15.32 8.85 -0.92
N LEU A 310 15.22 7.54 -1.14
CA LEU A 310 15.83 6.54 -0.26
C LEU A 310 17.34 6.77 -0.13
N SER A 311 18.05 7.05 -1.22
CA SER A 311 19.48 7.34 -1.21
C SER A 311 19.82 8.54 -0.34
N ARG A 312 19.04 9.64 -0.45
CA ARG A 312 19.20 10.84 0.39
C ARG A 312 18.91 10.57 1.87
N ASP A 313 17.80 9.89 2.16
CA ASP A 313 17.35 9.67 3.54
C ASP A 313 18.25 8.71 4.31
N THR A 314 18.97 7.84 3.59
CA THR A 314 19.78 6.76 4.18
C THR A 314 21.28 6.98 4.01
N ASN A 315 21.68 8.01 3.26
CA ASN A 315 23.05 8.28 2.85
C ASN A 315 23.72 7.08 2.12
N ILE A 316 22.91 6.25 1.45
CA ILE A 316 23.39 5.11 0.65
C ILE A 316 23.46 5.55 -0.81
N PRO A 317 24.63 5.54 -1.46
CA PRO A 317 24.75 5.90 -2.88
C PRO A 317 23.88 5.01 -3.77
N LEU A 318 23.24 5.59 -4.80
CA LEU A 318 22.44 4.84 -5.77
C LEU A 318 23.24 3.73 -6.47
N ASP A 319 24.54 3.94 -6.66
CA ASP A 319 25.42 2.95 -7.30
C ASP A 319 25.62 1.68 -6.45
N ASP A 320 25.42 1.77 -5.14
CA ASP A 320 25.36 0.59 -4.28
C ASP A 320 24.03 -0.15 -4.45
N ILE A 321 22.94 0.53 -4.83
CA ILE A 321 21.60 -0.04 -4.91
C ILE A 321 21.38 -0.73 -6.26
N LYS A 322 21.87 -0.14 -7.37
CA LYS A 322 21.68 -0.67 -8.74
C LYS A 322 22.07 -2.14 -8.94
N PRO A 323 23.17 -2.66 -8.38
CA PRO A 323 23.57 -4.07 -8.57
C PRO A 323 22.59 -5.08 -7.95
N VAL A 324 21.67 -4.62 -7.09
CA VAL A 324 20.66 -5.47 -6.44
C VAL A 324 19.50 -5.77 -7.39
N PHE A 325 19.33 -4.99 -8.47
CA PHE A 325 18.19 -5.12 -9.36
C PHE A 325 18.33 -6.32 -10.28
N THR A 326 17.32 -7.18 -10.25
CA THR A 326 17.14 -8.29 -11.18
C THR A 326 16.24 -7.87 -12.35
N CYS A 327 15.29 -6.96 -12.13
CA CYS A 327 14.39 -6.50 -13.17
C CYS A 327 15.01 -5.38 -14.01
N LEU A 328 14.86 -5.47 -15.34
CA LEU A 328 15.44 -4.53 -16.30
C LEU A 328 14.95 -3.09 -16.13
N CYS A 329 13.73 -2.89 -15.59
CA CYS A 329 13.11 -1.58 -15.42
C CYS A 329 13.28 -0.97 -14.02
N SER A 330 13.80 -1.72 -13.05
CA SER A 330 14.06 -1.20 -11.70
C SER A 330 15.03 -0.01 -11.73
N GLY A 331 14.62 1.09 -11.10
CA GLY A 331 15.37 2.35 -11.06
C GLY A 331 15.54 3.06 -12.40
N LYS A 332 14.79 2.68 -13.44
CA LYS A 332 14.83 3.33 -14.75
C LYS A 332 13.51 4.06 -15.05
N SER A 333 13.59 5.05 -15.94
CA SER A 333 12.41 5.62 -16.56
C SER A 333 11.84 4.61 -17.55
N VAL A 334 10.57 4.22 -17.37
CA VAL A 334 9.89 3.31 -18.29
C VAL A 334 9.52 4.05 -19.56
N THR A 335 10.22 3.72 -20.66
CA THR A 335 9.97 4.22 -22.02
C THR A 335 9.41 3.13 -22.92
N ASN A 336 8.88 3.51 -24.08
CA ASN A 336 8.35 2.57 -25.06
C ASN A 336 9.44 1.58 -25.54
N GLU A 337 10.66 2.07 -25.74
CA GLU A 337 11.80 1.28 -26.21
C GLU A 337 12.22 0.25 -25.16
N LEU A 338 12.23 0.63 -23.87
CA LEU A 338 12.54 -0.29 -22.79
C LEU A 338 11.49 -1.40 -22.69
N VAL A 339 10.20 -1.06 -22.81
CA VAL A 339 9.12 -2.05 -22.79
C VAL A 339 9.22 -2.99 -23.99
N LEU A 340 9.49 -2.48 -25.18
CA LEU A 340 9.67 -3.30 -26.38
C LEU A 340 10.86 -4.25 -26.22
N LEU A 341 11.98 -3.76 -25.69
CA LEU A 341 13.16 -4.59 -25.38
C LEU A 341 12.81 -5.70 -24.37
N MET A 342 12.05 -5.37 -23.32
CA MET A 342 11.62 -6.36 -22.31
C MET A 342 10.70 -7.43 -22.91
N LEU A 343 9.74 -7.04 -23.76
CA LEU A 343 8.85 -7.97 -24.48
C LEU A 343 9.65 -8.90 -25.40
N GLN A 344 10.63 -8.37 -26.11
CA GLN A 344 11.50 -9.13 -27.02
C GLN A 344 12.49 -10.05 -26.29
N SER A 345 12.92 -9.67 -25.09
CA SER A 345 13.85 -10.48 -24.29
C SER A 345 13.24 -11.78 -23.75
N GLY A 346 11.92 -11.86 -23.64
CA GLY A 346 11.22 -13.08 -23.25
C GLY A 346 10.96 -14.00 -24.44
N THR A 347 11.54 -15.20 -24.45
CA THR A 347 11.40 -16.17 -25.56
C THR A 347 9.94 -16.54 -25.86
N LEU A 348 9.11 -16.70 -24.82
CA LEU A 348 7.69 -17.04 -24.98
C LEU A 348 6.86 -15.83 -25.46
N VAL A 349 7.10 -14.64 -24.89
CA VAL A 349 6.34 -13.43 -25.21
C VAL A 349 6.66 -12.94 -26.62
N SER A 350 7.94 -12.97 -27.01
CA SER A 350 8.37 -12.62 -28.37
C SER A 350 7.77 -13.53 -29.44
N ALA A 351 7.74 -14.85 -29.20
CA ALA A 351 7.12 -15.80 -30.11
C ALA A 351 5.60 -15.55 -30.25
N ALA A 352 4.93 -15.23 -29.14
CA ALA A 352 3.50 -14.94 -29.14
C ALA A 352 3.15 -13.64 -29.88
N LEU A 353 3.97 -12.59 -29.80
CA LEU A 353 3.78 -11.35 -30.57
C LEU A 353 3.87 -11.59 -32.09
N VAL A 354 4.83 -12.40 -32.53
CA VAL A 354 4.95 -12.79 -33.94
C VAL A 354 3.75 -13.63 -34.38
N ALA A 355 3.33 -14.58 -33.53
CA ALA A 355 2.16 -15.41 -33.80
C ALA A 355 0.85 -14.61 -33.85
N GLU A 356 0.70 -13.58 -33.00
CA GLU A 356 -0.44 -12.67 -32.99
C GLU A 356 -0.56 -11.90 -34.31
N GLU A 357 0.54 -11.30 -34.79
CA GLU A 357 0.51 -10.58 -36.07
C GLU A 357 0.31 -11.53 -37.26
N GLY A 358 0.82 -12.76 -37.17
CA GLY A 358 0.61 -13.79 -38.19
C GLY A 358 -0.82 -14.32 -38.24
N SER A 359 -1.46 -14.56 -37.09
CA SER A 359 -2.79 -15.19 -37.00
C SER A 359 -3.89 -14.28 -37.54
N ARG A 360 -3.74 -12.95 -37.46
CA ARG A 360 -4.69 -11.95 -37.97
C ARG A 360 -5.03 -12.10 -39.46
N TRP A 361 -4.13 -12.69 -40.24
CA TRP A 361 -4.33 -12.90 -41.68
C TRP A 361 -5.26 -14.08 -42.00
N ILE A 362 -5.66 -14.86 -41.00
CA ILE A 362 -6.59 -15.98 -41.17
C ILE A 362 -8.03 -15.46 -41.14
N PRO A 363 -8.81 -15.59 -42.23
CA PRO A 363 -10.19 -15.11 -42.25
C PRO A 363 -11.06 -15.77 -41.19
N PHE A 364 -11.96 -15.00 -40.58
CA PHE A 364 -12.95 -15.39 -39.56
C PHE A 364 -12.39 -15.87 -38.21
N ILE A 365 -11.32 -16.66 -38.18
CA ILE A 365 -10.76 -17.24 -36.95
C ILE A 365 -9.47 -16.56 -36.47
N GLY A 366 -8.83 -15.73 -37.30
CA GLY A 366 -7.57 -15.08 -36.98
C GLY A 366 -7.66 -14.06 -35.85
N ILE A 367 -8.73 -13.27 -35.81
CA ILE A 367 -8.93 -12.21 -34.82
C ILE A 367 -9.14 -12.78 -33.40
N PRO A 368 -9.99 -13.81 -33.19
CA PRO A 368 -10.09 -14.46 -31.87
C PRO A 368 -8.76 -15.05 -31.38
N ILE A 369 -8.01 -15.72 -32.26
CA ILE A 369 -6.68 -16.27 -31.93
C ILE A 369 -5.72 -15.14 -31.53
N ALA A 370 -5.67 -14.05 -32.30
CA ALA A 370 -4.84 -12.89 -31.98
C ALA A 370 -5.20 -12.28 -30.62
N SER A 371 -6.50 -12.15 -30.32
CA SER A 371 -6.97 -11.60 -29.04
C SER A 371 -6.57 -12.47 -27.85
N ALA A 372 -6.65 -13.80 -28.00
CA ALA A 372 -6.24 -14.76 -26.97
C ALA A 372 -4.71 -14.78 -26.74
N LEU A 373 -3.93 -14.70 -27.82
CA LEU A 373 -2.47 -14.58 -27.75
C LEU A 373 -2.04 -13.28 -27.08
N SER A 374 -2.69 -12.16 -27.41
CA SER A 374 -2.45 -10.85 -26.82
C SER A 374 -2.74 -10.87 -25.31
N PHE A 375 -3.91 -11.40 -24.89
CA PHE A 375 -4.26 -11.61 -23.49
C PHE A 375 -3.17 -12.39 -22.74
N THR A 376 -2.80 -13.56 -23.27
CA THR A 376 -1.85 -14.48 -22.63
C THR A 376 -0.45 -13.85 -22.53
N SER A 377 -0.02 -13.14 -23.57
CA SER A 377 1.28 -12.46 -23.62
C SER A 377 1.40 -11.38 -22.56
N ILE A 378 0.40 -10.49 -22.48
CA ILE A 378 0.39 -9.42 -21.48
C ILE A 378 0.28 -9.98 -20.07
N TYR A 379 -0.56 -11.00 -19.86
CA TYR A 379 -0.72 -11.61 -18.55
C TYR A 379 0.60 -12.23 -18.05
N THR A 380 1.23 -13.06 -18.88
CA THR A 380 2.48 -13.73 -18.54
C THR A 380 3.63 -12.74 -18.32
N PHE A 381 3.72 -11.72 -19.17
CA PHE A 381 4.70 -10.64 -19.04
C PHE A 381 4.55 -9.87 -17.72
N LEU A 382 3.34 -9.40 -17.41
CA LEU A 382 3.07 -8.65 -16.18
C LEU A 382 3.26 -9.51 -14.92
N SER A 383 2.86 -10.79 -14.98
CA SER A 383 3.00 -11.73 -13.87
C SER A 383 4.47 -12.01 -13.56
N SER A 384 5.30 -12.21 -14.59
CA SER A 384 6.75 -12.37 -14.41
C SER A 384 7.38 -11.08 -13.86
N THR A 385 7.02 -9.93 -14.45
CA THR A 385 7.60 -8.64 -14.06
C THR A 385 7.25 -8.25 -12.63
N VAL A 386 6.00 -8.42 -12.19
CA VAL A 386 5.61 -8.10 -10.81
C VAL A 386 6.32 -8.99 -9.78
N ASN A 387 6.60 -10.26 -10.13
CA ASN A 387 7.39 -11.15 -9.28
C ASN A 387 8.83 -10.63 -9.15
N SER A 388 9.49 -10.27 -10.26
CA SER A 388 10.85 -9.73 -10.25
C SER A 388 10.94 -8.41 -9.48
N LEU A 389 9.98 -7.49 -9.68
CA LEU A 389 9.93 -6.22 -8.95
C LEU A 389 9.72 -6.43 -7.44
N SER A 390 8.90 -7.40 -7.04
CA SER A 390 8.75 -7.75 -5.63
C SER A 390 10.06 -8.24 -5.01
N VAL A 391 10.85 -9.04 -5.76
CA VAL A 391 12.17 -9.52 -5.31
C VAL A 391 13.15 -8.36 -5.17
N ASP A 392 13.17 -7.43 -6.13
CA ASP A 392 14.02 -6.23 -6.06
C ASP A 392 13.66 -5.38 -4.84
N ALA A 393 12.36 -5.17 -4.57
CA ALA A 393 11.89 -4.41 -3.41
C ALA A 393 12.31 -5.05 -2.08
N GLU A 394 12.18 -6.38 -1.95
CA GLU A 394 12.64 -7.11 -0.76
C GLU A 394 14.16 -7.02 -0.57
N SER A 395 14.91 -7.07 -1.67
CA SER A 395 16.37 -7.06 -1.67
C SER A 395 16.92 -5.69 -1.28
N ILE A 396 16.32 -4.60 -1.77
CA ILE A 396 16.66 -3.23 -1.34
C ILE A 396 16.36 -3.04 0.15
N ARG A 397 15.17 -3.47 0.60
CA ARG A 397 14.78 -3.36 2.01
C ARG A 397 15.78 -4.07 2.90
N THR A 398 16.19 -5.29 2.53
CA THR A 398 17.17 -6.07 3.28
C THR A 398 18.52 -5.37 3.31
N LYS A 399 19.00 -4.85 2.18
CA LYS A 399 20.25 -4.09 2.11
C LYS A 399 20.22 -2.83 2.99
N PHE A 400 19.09 -2.12 2.99
CA PHE A 400 18.90 -0.94 3.83
C PHE A 400 18.98 -1.29 5.33
N LEU A 401 18.25 -2.32 5.77
CA LEU A 401 18.26 -2.75 7.17
C LEU A 401 19.65 -3.21 7.62
N LEU A 402 20.39 -3.92 6.77
CA LEU A 402 21.76 -4.35 7.06
C LEU A 402 22.71 -3.16 7.22
N LYS A 403 22.68 -2.18 6.30
CA LYS A 403 23.51 -0.98 6.45
C LYS A 403 23.15 -0.17 7.70
N LYS A 404 21.86 -0.07 8.04
CA LYS A 404 21.41 0.60 9.25
C LYS A 404 21.95 -0.10 10.51
N ALA A 405 21.91 -1.43 10.56
CA ALA A 405 22.46 -2.21 11.67
C ALA A 405 23.98 -2.03 11.82
N LEU A 406 24.73 -2.02 10.71
CA LEU A 406 26.19 -1.80 10.72
C LEU A 406 26.56 -0.38 11.18
N ALA A 407 25.80 0.63 10.77
CA ALA A 407 26.02 2.00 11.23
C ALA A 407 25.81 2.18 12.74
N PHE A 408 24.94 1.38 13.36
CA PHE A 408 24.77 1.39 14.82
C PHE A 408 25.92 0.70 15.55
N SER A 409 26.48 -0.39 15.00
CA SER A 409 27.63 -1.07 15.63
C SER A 409 28.92 -0.24 15.59
N ASP A 410 29.09 0.59 14.57
CA ASP A 410 30.26 1.47 14.42
C ASP A 410 30.20 2.71 15.33
N GLN A 411 29.04 3.02 15.94
CA GLN A 411 28.90 4.11 16.92
C GLN A 411 29.08 3.66 18.38
N GLU A 412 29.19 2.36 18.64
CA GLU A 412 29.46 1.79 19.97
C GLU A 412 30.96 1.47 20.21
N GLN A 413 31.83 1.73 19.22
CA GLN A 413 33.30 1.66 19.33
C GLN A 413 33.89 3.06 19.40
#